data_AF-A0A447X3S2-F1
#
_entry.id   AF-A0A447X3S2-F1
#
_cell.length_a   1.000
_cell.length_b   1.000
_cell.length_c   1.000
_cell.angle_alpha   90.00
_cell.angle_beta   90.00
_cell.angle_gamma   90.00
#
_symmetry.space_group_name_H-M   'P 1'
#
loop_
_entity.id
_entity.type
_entity.pdbx_description
1 polymer ?
#
loop_
_entity_poly.entity_id
_entity_poly.type
_entity_poly.pdbx_seq_one_letter_code
_entity_poly.pdbx_strand_id
1 'polypeptide(L)'
;MIISPPKRGMALAVVLVLLAVMMLVTITLSARMQQQLGRTRSQQEYQQALWYSASAESLALSALSLSLKNEKRVHLAQPWASGPRFFPLPQGQIAVTLRDAQACFNLNALAQPTTATRPLAVQQLIALITRLDVPAYRAELIAESLWSLLTRTAAYRHVWAVKTASISPVRCRSTLPISRWPISAKCAWYREWTPGFIKN
;
A
#
# COMPACT_ATOMS: atom_id res chain seq x y z
N MET A 1 -4.72 -53.00 -55.66
CA MET A 1 -3.96 -53.06 -54.39
C MET A 1 -4.94 -53.50 -53.31
N ILE A 2 -4.87 -54.77 -52.91
CA ILE A 2 -5.84 -55.41 -52.00
C ILE A 2 -5.33 -55.20 -50.57
N ILE A 3 -6.12 -54.55 -49.72
CA ILE A 3 -5.85 -54.44 -48.29
C ILE A 3 -6.25 -55.77 -47.66
N SER A 4 -5.26 -56.56 -47.23
CA SER A 4 -5.46 -57.81 -46.50
C SER A 4 -6.27 -57.56 -45.22
N PRO A 5 -7.26 -58.41 -44.87
CA PRO A 5 -8.02 -58.22 -43.64
C PRO A 5 -7.08 -58.32 -42.43
N PRO A 6 -7.13 -57.37 -41.48
CA PRO A 6 -6.24 -57.39 -40.32
C PRO A 6 -6.44 -58.69 -39.54
N LYS A 7 -5.34 -59.37 -39.19
CA LYS A 7 -5.38 -60.52 -38.28
C LYS A 7 -6.10 -60.08 -37.00
N ARG A 8 -7.05 -60.87 -36.48
CA ARG A 8 -7.97 -60.52 -35.37
C ARG A 8 -7.30 -59.89 -34.14
N GLY A 9 -6.02 -60.17 -33.87
CA GLY A 9 -5.26 -59.53 -32.79
C GLY A 9 -4.89 -58.05 -33.01
N MET A 10 -4.68 -57.61 -34.25
CA MET A 10 -4.33 -56.22 -34.56
C MET A 10 -5.53 -55.27 -34.41
N ALA A 11 -6.74 -55.73 -34.74
CA ALA A 11 -7.95 -54.91 -34.62
C ALA A 11 -8.23 -54.52 -33.16
N LEU A 12 -8.00 -55.45 -32.22
CA LEU A 12 -8.18 -55.21 -30.78
C LEU A 12 -7.19 -54.18 -30.25
N ALA A 13 -5.93 -54.25 -30.69
CA ALA A 13 -4.89 -53.30 -30.27
C ALA A 13 -5.20 -51.86 -30.68
N VAL A 14 -5.70 -51.65 -31.90
CA VAL A 14 -6.07 -50.32 -32.40
C VAL A 14 -7.22 -49.71 -31.58
N VAL A 15 -8.25 -50.49 -31.27
CA VAL A 15 -9.39 -50.02 -30.46
C VAL A 15 -8.95 -49.67 -29.03
N LEU A 16 -8.10 -50.49 -28.41
CA LEU A 16 -7.59 -50.21 -27.06
C LEU A 16 -6.73 -48.94 -27.03
N VAL A 17 -5.91 -48.69 -28.06
CA VAL A 17 -5.13 -47.45 -28.16
C VAL A 17 -6.04 -46.24 -28.33
N LEU A 18 -7.07 -46.32 -29.18
CA LEU A 18 -8.03 -45.23 -29.34
C LEU A 18 -8.77 -44.92 -28.05
N LEU A 19 -9.22 -45.96 -27.32
CA LEU A 19 -9.86 -45.80 -26.01
C LEU A 19 -8.89 -45.18 -24.99
N ALA A 20 -7.64 -45.62 -24.96
CA ALA A 20 -6.62 -45.07 -24.05
C ALA A 20 -6.39 -43.57 -24.32
N VAL A 21 -6.29 -43.17 -25.58
CA VAL A 21 -6.12 -41.76 -25.96
C VAL A 21 -7.35 -40.93 -25.58
N MET A 22 -8.56 -41.44 -25.81
CA MET A 22 -9.79 -40.75 -25.38
C MET A 22 -9.82 -40.54 -23.86
N MET A 23 -9.51 -41.57 -23.07
CA MET A 23 -9.46 -41.47 -21.60
C MET A 23 -8.42 -40.44 -21.13
N LEU A 24 -7.21 -40.44 -21.73
CA LEU A 24 -6.16 -39.46 -21.43
C LEU A 24 -6.66 -38.03 -21.64
N VAL A 25 -7.34 -37.75 -22.77
CA VAL A 25 -7.90 -36.43 -23.06
C VAL A 25 -8.92 -36.04 -22.01
N THR A 26 -9.86 -36.92 -21.68
CA THR A 26 -10.89 -36.65 -20.66
C THR A 26 -10.27 -36.32 -19.30
N ILE A 27 -9.28 -37.10 -18.85
CA ILE A 27 -8.61 -36.88 -17.56
C ILE A 27 -7.95 -35.49 -17.51
N THR A 28 -7.26 -35.07 -18.58
CA THR A 28 -6.60 -33.76 -18.61
C THR A 28 -7.59 -32.60 -18.58
N LEU A 29 -8.74 -32.71 -19.25
CA LEU A 29 -9.80 -31.70 -19.23
C LEU A 29 -10.46 -31.62 -17.85
N SER A 30 -10.79 -32.75 -17.24
CA SER A 30 -11.36 -32.81 -15.89
C SER A 30 -10.41 -32.20 -14.85
N ALA A 31 -9.10 -32.48 -14.94
CA ALA A 31 -8.10 -31.89 -14.05
C ALA A 31 -8.03 -30.36 -14.19
N ARG A 32 -8.06 -29.83 -15.42
CA ARG A 32 -8.09 -28.38 -15.68
C ARG A 32 -9.35 -27.72 -15.12
N MET A 33 -10.51 -28.36 -15.25
CA MET A 33 -11.78 -27.84 -14.72
C MET A 33 -11.72 -27.72 -13.20
N GLN A 34 -11.24 -28.75 -12.49
CA GLN A 34 -11.10 -28.71 -11.03
C GLN A 34 -10.14 -27.60 -10.58
N GLN A 35 -9.03 -27.39 -11.30
CA GLN A 35 -8.10 -26.30 -11.01
C GLN A 35 -8.73 -24.93 -11.24
N GLN A 36 -9.53 -24.76 -12.29
CA GLN A 36 -10.26 -23.52 -12.55
C GLN A 36 -11.29 -23.24 -11.46
N LEU A 37 -12.03 -24.25 -11.01
CA LEU A 37 -12.99 -24.10 -9.91
C LEU A 37 -12.32 -23.61 -8.62
N GLY A 38 -11.14 -24.15 -8.28
CA GLY A 38 -10.36 -23.68 -7.14
C GLY A 38 -9.97 -22.20 -7.24
N ARG A 39 -9.51 -21.75 -8.41
CA ARG A 39 -9.17 -20.35 -8.66
C ARG A 39 -10.39 -19.43 -8.60
N THR A 40 -11.50 -19.83 -9.23
CA THR A 40 -12.75 -19.07 -9.21
C THR A 40 -13.28 -18.90 -7.80
N ARG A 41 -13.20 -19.96 -6.98
CA ARG A 41 -13.60 -19.89 -5.57
C ARG A 41 -12.76 -18.89 -4.78
N SER A 42 -11.43 -18.93 -4.90
CA SER A 42 -10.57 -17.95 -4.22
C SER A 42 -10.81 -16.51 -4.70
N GLN A 43 -11.12 -16.31 -5.98
CA GLN A 43 -11.51 -15.00 -6.50
C GLN A 43 -12.84 -14.52 -5.92
N GLN A 44 -13.82 -15.41 -5.80
CA GLN A 44 -15.12 -15.11 -5.20
C GLN A 44 -14.97 -14.75 -3.71
N GLU A 45 -14.18 -15.52 -2.95
CA GLU A 45 -13.89 -15.24 -1.53
C GLU A 45 -13.19 -13.88 -1.37
N TYR A 46 -12.25 -13.53 -2.25
CA TYR A 46 -11.60 -12.22 -2.25
C TYR A 46 -12.59 -11.08 -2.54
N GLN A 47 -13.44 -11.22 -3.56
CA GLN A 47 -14.47 -10.23 -3.87
C GLN A 47 -15.45 -10.05 -2.70
N GLN A 48 -15.83 -11.13 -2.05
CA GLN A 48 -16.68 -11.11 -0.86
C GLN A 48 -16.02 -10.36 0.30
N ALA A 49 -14.70 -10.55 0.52
CA ALA A 49 -13.95 -9.76 1.51
C ALA A 49 -13.93 -8.26 1.20
N LEU A 50 -13.85 -7.87 -0.08
CA LEU A 50 -13.96 -6.47 -0.48
C LEU A 50 -15.35 -5.90 -0.19
N TRP A 51 -16.43 -6.64 -0.51
CA TRP A 51 -17.80 -6.24 -0.17
C TRP A 51 -18.01 -6.08 1.33
N TYR A 52 -17.39 -6.95 2.12
CA TYR A 52 -17.38 -6.85 3.57
C TYR A 52 -16.62 -5.63 4.09
N SER A 53 -15.48 -5.28 3.48
CA SER A 53 -14.77 -4.04 3.83
C SER A 53 -15.59 -2.78 3.52
N ALA A 54 -16.26 -2.74 2.36
CA ALA A 54 -17.12 -1.63 1.98
C ALA A 54 -18.35 -1.51 2.90
N SER A 55 -18.92 -2.65 3.32
CA SER A 55 -20.02 -2.68 4.28
C SER A 55 -19.58 -2.21 5.68
N ALA A 56 -18.36 -2.55 6.09
CA ALA A 56 -17.80 -2.07 7.35
C ALA A 56 -17.55 -0.55 7.32
N GLU A 57 -17.10 -0.01 6.18
CA GLU A 57 -16.92 1.43 5.98
C GLU A 57 -18.26 2.18 6.02
N SER A 58 -19.29 1.69 5.33
CA SER A 58 -20.61 2.34 5.35
C SER A 58 -21.22 2.34 6.76
N LEU A 59 -21.08 1.23 7.49
CA LEU A 59 -21.50 1.15 8.89
C LEU A 59 -20.72 2.12 9.79
N ALA A 60 -19.41 2.26 9.57
CA ALA A 60 -18.59 3.23 10.28
C ALA A 60 -19.05 4.68 10.02
N LEU A 61 -19.38 5.03 8.77
CA LEU A 61 -19.91 6.35 8.41
C LEU A 61 -21.25 6.63 9.09
N SER A 62 -22.16 5.65 9.12
CA SER A 62 -23.43 5.77 9.85
C SER A 62 -23.23 5.89 11.36
N ALA A 63 -22.28 5.15 11.93
CA ALA A 63 -21.95 5.25 13.35
C ALA A 63 -21.35 6.62 13.72
N LEU A 64 -20.49 7.17 12.85
CA LEU A 64 -19.90 8.50 13.01
C LEU A 64 -20.94 9.60 12.90
N SER A 65 -21.82 9.53 11.90
CA SER A 65 -22.87 10.54 11.70
C SER A 65 -23.86 10.57 12.86
N LEU A 66 -24.20 9.41 13.43
CA LEU A 66 -25.02 9.32 14.64
C LEU A 66 -24.28 9.85 15.87
N SER A 67 -23.01 9.46 16.05
CA SER A 67 -22.21 9.86 17.21
C SER A 67 -21.87 11.35 17.25
N LEU A 68 -21.79 12.02 16.09
CA LEU A 68 -21.37 13.43 15.99
C LEU A 68 -22.55 14.39 15.76
N LYS A 69 -23.78 13.90 15.63
CA LYS A 69 -24.96 14.72 15.27
C LYS A 69 -25.19 15.94 16.17
N ASN A 70 -24.94 15.80 17.47
CA ASN A 70 -25.15 16.85 18.47
C ASN A 70 -23.84 17.37 19.11
N GLU A 71 -22.69 16.92 18.59
CA GLU A 71 -21.38 17.20 19.18
C GLU A 71 -20.66 18.33 18.43
N LYS A 72 -20.12 19.30 19.18
CA LYS A 72 -19.34 20.41 18.61
C LYS A 72 -17.84 20.15 18.56
N ARG A 73 -17.36 19.10 19.25
CA ARG A 73 -15.94 18.76 19.38
C ARG A 73 -15.75 17.27 19.20
N VAL A 74 -14.57 16.86 18.77
CA VAL A 74 -14.19 15.45 18.61
C VAL A 74 -13.25 15.06 19.75
N HIS A 75 -13.54 13.98 20.46
CA HIS A 75 -12.70 13.49 21.56
C HIS A 75 -12.82 11.97 21.76
N LEU A 76 -11.82 11.37 22.42
CA LEU A 76 -11.70 9.91 22.58
C LEU A 76 -12.75 9.27 23.50
N ALA A 77 -13.45 10.05 24.33
CA ALA A 77 -14.55 9.53 25.14
C ALA A 77 -15.87 9.32 24.35
N GLN A 78 -15.91 9.64 23.05
CA GLN A 78 -17.10 9.45 22.23
C GLN A 78 -17.30 7.98 21.82
N PRO A 79 -18.54 7.55 21.55
CA PRO A 79 -18.86 6.16 21.18
C PRO A 79 -18.08 5.63 19.96
N TRP A 80 -17.72 6.49 19.00
CA TRP A 80 -16.95 6.08 17.83
C TRP A 80 -15.52 5.62 18.16
N ALA A 81 -14.92 6.15 19.23
CA ALA A 81 -13.54 5.86 19.66
C ALA A 81 -13.43 4.62 20.56
N SER A 82 -14.57 4.00 20.90
CA SER A 82 -14.62 2.83 21.76
C SER A 82 -14.21 1.55 21.01
N GLY A 83 -12.97 1.12 21.24
CA GLY A 83 -12.44 -0.23 20.96
C GLY A 83 -12.43 -0.68 19.49
N PRO A 84 -11.96 -1.92 19.24
CA PRO A 84 -12.32 -2.67 18.06
C PRO A 84 -13.74 -3.24 18.20
N ARG A 85 -14.62 -2.95 17.25
CA ARG A 85 -15.95 -3.56 17.15
C ARG A 85 -15.88 -4.82 16.30
N PHE A 86 -16.44 -5.92 16.79
CA PHE A 86 -16.46 -7.20 16.10
C PHE A 86 -17.84 -7.47 15.49
N PHE A 87 -17.87 -7.83 14.22
CA PHE A 87 -19.09 -8.23 13.51
C PHE A 87 -18.93 -9.68 13.02
N PRO A 88 -19.81 -10.60 13.42
CA PRO A 88 -19.75 -11.99 12.97
C PRO A 88 -20.24 -12.11 11.51
N LEU A 89 -19.59 -12.96 10.72
CA LEU A 89 -19.97 -13.29 9.35
C LEU A 89 -20.07 -14.80 9.18
N PRO A 90 -20.77 -15.29 8.15
CA PRO A 90 -20.92 -16.73 7.91
C PRO A 90 -19.59 -17.49 7.77
N GLN A 91 -18.52 -16.80 7.32
CA GLN A 91 -17.21 -17.42 7.05
C GLN A 91 -16.06 -16.76 7.83
N GLY A 92 -16.35 -15.95 8.86
CA GLY A 92 -15.31 -15.26 9.62
C GLY A 92 -15.82 -14.12 10.50
N GLN A 93 -14.93 -13.18 10.82
CA GLN A 93 -15.24 -11.99 11.61
C GLN A 93 -14.56 -10.75 11.03
N ILE A 94 -15.21 -9.60 11.14
CA ILE A 94 -14.61 -8.29 10.85
C ILE A 94 -14.33 -7.59 12.16
N ALA A 95 -13.12 -7.02 12.29
CA ALA A 95 -12.76 -6.10 13.36
C ALA A 95 -12.65 -4.67 12.80
N VAL A 96 -13.41 -3.74 13.36
CA VAL A 96 -13.42 -2.34 12.94
C VAL A 96 -12.87 -1.46 14.05
N THR A 97 -11.83 -0.69 13.75
CA THR A 97 -11.27 0.33 14.64
C THR A 97 -11.30 1.68 13.96
N LEU A 98 -11.88 2.68 14.61
CA LEU A 98 -11.86 4.06 14.13
C LEU A 98 -10.77 4.86 14.82
N ARG A 99 -10.10 5.72 14.06
CA ARG A 99 -9.07 6.63 14.55
C ARG A 99 -9.26 7.99 13.91
N ASP A 100 -9.02 9.04 14.69
CA ASP A 100 -9.02 10.40 14.16
C ASP A 100 -7.77 10.63 13.29
N ALA A 101 -7.99 11.01 12.03
CA ALA A 101 -6.92 11.34 11.10
C ALA A 101 -6.21 12.67 11.45
N GLN A 102 -6.86 13.55 12.20
CA GLN A 102 -6.31 14.83 12.66
C GLN A 102 -5.48 14.71 13.95
N ALA A 103 -5.48 13.54 14.60
CA ALA A 103 -4.68 13.30 15.80
C ALA A 103 -3.16 13.19 15.53
N CYS A 104 -2.74 13.18 14.26
CA CYS A 104 -1.34 13.19 13.85
C CYS A 104 -0.92 14.59 13.35
N PHE A 105 0.38 14.90 13.46
CA PHE A 105 0.93 16.10 12.84
C PHE A 105 0.72 16.07 11.31
N ASN A 106 0.03 17.08 10.79
CA ASN A 106 -0.30 17.16 9.37
C ASN A 106 0.90 17.68 8.55
N LEU A 107 1.57 16.78 7.81
CA LEU A 107 2.70 17.13 6.95
C LEU A 107 2.32 18.06 5.79
N ASN A 108 1.05 18.07 5.39
CA ASN A 108 0.56 18.99 4.36
C ASN A 108 0.64 20.46 4.80
N ALA A 109 0.78 20.73 6.11
CA ALA A 109 1.01 22.07 6.63
C ALA A 109 2.33 22.69 6.15
N LEU A 110 3.32 21.87 5.76
CA LEU A 110 4.61 22.34 5.23
C LEU A 110 4.50 22.91 3.81
N ALA A 111 3.46 22.52 3.06
CA ALA A 111 3.24 22.99 1.70
C ALA A 111 2.50 24.34 1.63
N GLN A 112 2.09 24.90 2.76
CA GLN A 112 1.37 26.17 2.79
C GLN A 112 2.27 27.32 2.33
N PRO A 113 1.78 28.24 1.48
CA PRO A 113 2.55 29.37 1.02
C PRO A 113 2.95 30.24 2.21
N THR A 114 4.24 30.52 2.33
CA THR A 114 4.79 31.30 3.43
C THR A 114 5.93 32.18 2.94
N THR A 115 6.01 33.39 3.48
CA THR A 115 7.12 34.32 3.22
C THR A 115 8.22 34.17 4.28
N ALA A 116 7.94 33.45 5.37
CA ALA A 116 8.88 33.24 6.45
C ALA A 116 10.03 32.33 6.02
N THR A 117 11.25 32.66 6.44
CA THR A 117 12.46 31.86 6.17
C THR A 117 12.35 30.44 6.73
N ARG A 118 11.66 30.28 7.87
CA ARG A 118 11.34 28.98 8.48
C ARG A 118 9.93 29.01 9.08
N PRO A 119 8.92 28.44 8.40
CA PRO A 119 7.55 28.46 8.88
C PRO A 119 7.38 27.66 10.18
N LEU A 120 6.35 28.01 10.96
CA LEU A 120 6.05 27.39 12.24
C LEU A 120 5.92 25.86 12.13
N ALA A 121 5.31 25.35 11.07
CA ALA A 121 5.16 23.92 10.83
C ALA A 121 6.50 23.18 10.71
N VAL A 122 7.52 23.79 10.10
CA VAL A 122 8.88 23.22 10.02
C VAL A 122 9.53 23.19 11.39
N GLN A 123 9.37 24.26 12.19
CA GLN A 123 9.91 24.32 13.55
C GLN A 123 9.28 23.26 14.46
N GLN A 124 7.96 23.10 14.39
CA GLN A 124 7.21 22.08 15.13
C GLN A 124 7.65 20.66 14.72
N LEU A 125 7.90 20.43 13.43
CA LEU A 125 8.39 19.14 12.95
C LEU A 125 9.80 18.83 13.47
N ILE A 126 10.72 19.79 13.45
CA ILE A 126 12.07 19.62 14.01
C ILE A 126 11.98 19.27 15.50
N ALA A 127 11.16 19.99 16.26
CA ALA A 127 10.94 19.72 17.69
C ALA A 127 10.34 18.32 17.93
N LEU A 128 9.39 17.88 17.08
CA LEU A 128 8.81 16.55 17.15
C LEU A 128 9.86 15.47 16.89
N ILE A 129 10.64 15.59 15.80
CA ILE A 129 11.65 14.60 15.41
C ILE A 129 12.76 14.50 16.46
N THR A 130 13.18 15.64 17.02
CA THR A 130 14.21 15.67 18.07
C THR A 130 13.75 14.93 19.33
N ARG A 131 12.45 14.96 19.67
CA ARG A 131 11.87 14.19 20.78
C ARG A 131 11.77 12.69 20.51
N LEU A 132 11.94 12.25 19.27
CA LEU A 132 11.96 10.84 18.86
C LEU A 132 13.39 10.25 18.85
N ASP A 133 14.31 10.84 19.62
CA ASP A 133 15.71 10.40 19.75
C ASP A 133 16.53 10.51 18.45
N VAL A 134 16.19 11.46 17.58
CA VAL A 134 16.95 11.79 16.37
C VAL A 134 17.84 13.01 16.65
N PRO A 135 19.15 12.97 16.34
CA PRO A 135 20.05 14.10 16.54
C PRO A 135 19.54 15.38 15.84
N ALA A 136 19.65 16.54 16.51
CA ALA A 136 19.11 17.81 16.04
C ALA A 136 19.50 18.14 14.58
N TYR A 137 20.78 17.92 14.23
CA TYR A 137 21.27 18.06 12.87
C TYR A 137 20.49 17.24 11.83
N ARG A 138 20.18 15.98 12.15
CA ARG A 138 19.38 15.11 11.27
C ARG A 138 17.92 15.53 11.24
N ALA A 139 17.38 15.99 12.36
CA ALA A 139 16.01 16.49 12.42
C ALA A 139 15.79 17.70 11.50
N GLU A 140 16.75 18.64 11.48
CA GLU A 140 16.75 19.77 10.56
C GLU A 140 16.84 19.33 9.10
N LEU A 141 17.79 18.44 8.78
CA LEU A 141 17.96 17.91 7.43
C LEU A 141 16.68 17.22 6.92
N ILE A 142 16.04 16.40 7.74
CA ILE A 142 14.77 15.72 7.39
C ILE A 142 13.68 16.77 7.12
N ALA A 143 13.48 17.72 8.04
CA ALA A 143 12.41 18.69 7.94
C ALA A 143 12.60 19.64 6.74
N GLU A 144 13.82 20.10 6.48
CA GLU A 144 14.12 20.95 5.33
C GLU A 144 14.03 20.19 4.01
N SER A 145 14.49 18.93 3.96
CA SER A 145 14.33 18.08 2.76
C SER A 145 12.85 17.83 2.43
N LEU A 146 12.03 17.60 3.46
CA LEU A 146 10.60 17.36 3.29
C LEU A 146 9.88 18.63 2.86
N TRP A 147 10.22 19.77 3.46
CA TRP A 147 9.66 21.05 3.06
C TRP A 147 10.03 21.39 1.61
N SER A 148 11.28 21.16 1.23
CA SER A 148 11.76 21.35 -0.14
C SER A 148 11.05 20.44 -1.15
N LEU A 149 10.79 19.19 -0.78
CA LEU A 149 10.04 18.25 -1.62
C LEU A 149 8.60 18.70 -1.87
N LEU A 150 7.95 19.25 -0.84
CA LEU A 150 6.55 19.69 -0.90
C LEU A 150 6.37 21.05 -1.56
N THR A 151 7.36 21.95 -1.44
CA THR A 151 7.29 23.29 -1.99
C THR A 151 8.09 23.40 -3.28
N ARG A 152 7.37 23.55 -4.40
CA ARG A 152 7.93 23.67 -5.76
C ARG A 152 9.00 24.77 -5.92
N THR A 153 9.03 25.73 -5.00
CA THR A 153 9.86 26.95 -5.05
C THR A 153 11.05 26.95 -4.11
N ALA A 154 11.23 25.95 -3.25
CA ALA A 154 12.33 25.90 -2.28
C ALA A 154 13.67 25.44 -2.89
N ALA A 155 13.90 25.71 -4.17
CA ALA A 155 15.14 25.37 -4.85
C ALA A 155 16.36 26.18 -4.38
N TYR A 156 16.20 27.28 -3.61
CA TYR A 156 17.30 28.20 -3.31
C TYR A 156 17.19 28.97 -1.98
N ARG A 157 16.65 28.39 -0.89
CA ARG A 157 16.50 29.18 0.37
C ARG A 157 16.91 28.51 1.68
N HIS A 158 17.34 27.24 1.67
CA HIS A 158 17.61 26.49 2.90
C HIS A 158 19.01 25.88 2.88
N VAL A 159 19.64 25.80 4.05
CA VAL A 159 21.05 25.43 4.24
C VAL A 159 21.33 23.99 3.79
N TRP A 160 20.33 23.12 3.88
CA TRP A 160 20.44 21.70 3.56
C TRP A 160 19.65 21.26 2.31
N ALA A 161 19.43 22.18 1.36
CA ALA A 161 18.64 21.88 0.16
C ALA A 161 19.25 20.74 -0.66
N VAL A 162 18.55 19.60 -0.72
CA VAL A 162 18.89 18.47 -1.59
C VAL A 162 18.56 18.87 -3.03
N LYS A 163 19.59 19.21 -3.80
CA LYS A 163 19.44 19.50 -5.23
C LYS A 163 19.06 18.19 -5.93
N THR A 164 17.92 18.16 -6.63
CA THR A 164 17.57 17.05 -7.54
C THR A 164 18.41 17.09 -8.82
N ALA A 165 19.73 17.28 -8.68
CA ALA A 165 20.65 17.25 -9.78
C ALA A 165 21.55 16.04 -9.59
N SER A 166 21.37 15.09 -10.51
CA SER A 166 22.12 13.84 -10.71
C SER A 166 21.66 12.62 -9.87
N ILE A 167 21.18 11.60 -10.60
CA ILE A 167 21.16 10.17 -10.22
C ILE A 167 19.95 9.66 -9.39
N SER A 168 18.72 9.92 -9.85
CA SER A 168 17.59 8.99 -9.65
C SER A 168 16.55 9.16 -10.77
N PRO A 169 16.05 8.08 -11.41
CA PRO A 169 15.05 8.18 -12.48
C PRO A 169 13.65 8.60 -11.95
N VAL A 170 13.45 8.64 -10.63
CA VAL A 170 12.19 9.03 -10.01
C VAL A 170 12.23 10.51 -9.68
N ARG A 171 11.52 11.32 -10.47
CA ARG A 171 11.26 12.73 -10.16
C ARG A 171 10.46 12.80 -8.86
N CYS A 172 11.02 13.42 -7.80
CA CYS A 172 10.31 13.61 -6.53
C CYS A 172 8.99 14.37 -6.82
N ARG A 173 7.87 13.88 -6.27
CA ARG A 173 6.52 14.39 -6.54
C ARG A 173 6.36 15.78 -5.92
N SER A 174 6.05 16.79 -6.73
CA SER A 174 5.89 18.19 -6.31
C SER A 174 4.46 18.52 -5.87
N THR A 175 3.72 17.56 -5.32
CA THR A 175 2.33 17.71 -4.88
C THR A 175 2.12 17.09 -3.51
N LEU A 176 1.06 17.52 -2.84
CA LEU A 176 0.68 17.03 -1.51
C LEU A 176 0.67 15.49 -1.46
N PRO A 177 1.25 14.87 -0.42
CA PRO A 177 1.26 13.43 -0.28
C PRO A 177 -0.18 12.91 -0.15
N ILE A 178 -0.55 11.99 -1.05
CA ILE A 178 -1.86 11.33 -1.07
C ILE A 178 -1.93 10.23 0.02
N SER A 179 -0.77 9.77 0.51
CA SER A 179 -0.66 8.77 1.57
C SER A 179 0.56 9.02 2.44
N ARG A 180 0.69 8.29 3.55
CA ARG A 180 1.85 8.37 4.47
C ARG A 180 3.11 7.67 3.93
N TRP A 181 2.94 6.65 3.10
CA TRP A 181 3.99 5.83 2.50
C TRP A 181 5.10 6.57 1.70
N PRO A 182 4.83 7.67 0.96
CA PRO A 182 5.89 8.40 0.24
C PRO A 182 7.00 8.97 1.11
N ILE A 183 6.84 9.06 2.45
CA ILE A 183 7.92 9.47 3.36
C ILE A 183 9.04 8.40 3.40
N SER A 184 8.71 7.13 3.14
CA SER A 184 9.68 6.02 3.03
C SER A 184 10.22 5.82 1.61
N ALA A 185 9.61 6.47 0.61
CA ALA A 185 9.92 6.25 -0.78
C ALA A 185 11.06 7.15 -1.26
N LYS A 186 12.29 6.60 -1.26
CA LYS A 186 13.40 6.94 -2.17
C LYS A 186 13.42 8.39 -2.73
N CYS A 187 13.63 9.40 -1.88
CA CYS A 187 14.58 10.45 -2.26
C CYS A 187 15.85 10.06 -1.49
N ALA A 188 16.82 9.50 -2.20
CA ALA A 188 17.92 8.72 -1.66
C ALA A 188 18.73 9.51 -0.64
N TRP A 189 18.78 8.99 0.59
CA TRP A 189 19.84 9.31 1.55
C TRP A 189 21.14 8.73 1.00
N TYR A 190 21.96 9.53 0.32
CA TYR A 190 23.35 9.15 0.07
C TYR A 190 24.26 9.95 1.00
N ARG A 191 24.82 9.23 1.96
CA ARG A 191 25.97 9.63 2.76
C ARG A 191 27.18 9.26 1.89
N GLU A 192 27.92 10.22 1.34
CA GLU A 192 29.25 9.91 0.81
C GLU A 192 30.15 9.53 1.99
N TRP A 193 30.29 8.23 2.19
CA TRP A 193 31.45 7.61 2.79
C TRP A 193 32.50 7.59 1.67
N THR A 194 33.46 8.51 1.69
CA THR A 194 34.73 8.29 0.98
C THR A 194 35.72 7.67 1.97
N PRO A 195 36.27 6.47 1.68
CA PRO A 195 37.36 5.92 2.46
C PRO A 195 38.63 6.74 2.19
N GLY A 196 39.39 6.96 3.26
CA GLY A 196 40.72 7.58 3.37
C GLY A 196 41.38 8.17 2.11
N PHE A 197 41.76 9.44 2.21
CA PHE A 197 43.07 9.90 1.74
C PHE A 197 43.66 10.89 2.75
N ILE A 198 44.53 10.36 3.62
CA ILE A 198 45.68 11.11 4.12
C ILE A 198 46.60 11.33 2.91
N LYS A 199 46.96 12.58 2.62
CA LYS A 199 48.28 12.95 2.07
C LYS A 199 48.48 14.47 2.18
N ASN A 200 49.45 14.82 3.03
CA ASN A 200 50.16 16.09 3.26
C ASN A 200 49.35 17.38 3.39
#